data_AF-A0A5C1Q3F0-F1
#
_entry.id   AF-A0A5C1Q3F0-F1
#
_cell.length_a   1.000
_cell.length_b   1.000
_cell.length_c   1.000
_cell.angle_alpha   90.00
_cell.angle_beta   90.00
_cell.angle_gamma   90.00
#
_symmetry.space_group_name_H-M   'P 1'
#
loop_
_entity.id
_entity.type
_entity.pdbx_description
1 polymer ?
#
loop_
_entity_poly.entity_id
_entity_poly.type
_entity_poly.pdbx_seq_one_letter_code
_entity_poly.pdbx_strand_id
1 'polypeptide(L)'
;MAEAQAVLLGERHDSAEDHRWQLQVLAQLHARRPALALGLEMFPRRLQPVLDDWVAGRLSEAEFLRRSEWDQVWGFDARLYLPLFHFARMNRLPMLALNVERGVVAQVGRRGFDALDETAREGVGRPAAPPPAYRQMLEQVLQSHPGPGDAAGASSAPAPDPQALERFIGAQAFWDRAMAEVIAAQLAREPARLVVGILGGGHVRDGHGVAHQLRDLGVQRIGALLTWERGESCQALGETLADGLYLIDPPRDDAPPRLGIAMAPDAQGVRLRAVTPGSLAAAAGLREGDLITEAAGRPLRSPDALRALVQRQPPGTWLPLTVQREGSGRAPEALEVVVRFPAGG
;
A
#
# COMPACT_ATOMS: atom_id res chain seq x y z
N MET A 1 1.33 -13.59 21.30
CA MET A 1 2.12 -13.30 20.08
C MET A 1 3.20 -14.34 19.79
N ALA A 2 4.21 -14.57 20.64
CA ALA A 2 5.28 -15.54 20.34
C ALA A 2 4.82 -17.01 20.21
N GLU A 3 3.64 -17.34 20.76
CA GLU A 3 3.01 -18.65 20.61
C GLU A 3 2.19 -18.79 19.32
N ALA A 4 1.96 -17.71 18.57
CA ALA A 4 1.21 -17.76 17.32
C ALA A 4 1.99 -18.49 16.22
N GLN A 5 1.26 -18.96 15.20
CA GLN A 5 1.82 -19.44 13.93
C GLN A 5 2.14 -18.25 13.01
N ALA A 6 1.23 -17.29 12.95
CA ALA A 6 1.38 -16.06 12.18
C ALA A 6 1.12 -14.84 13.07
N VAL A 7 1.93 -13.79 12.91
CA VAL A 7 1.68 -12.47 13.50
C VAL A 7 1.59 -11.45 12.37
N LEU A 8 0.47 -10.75 12.27
CA LEU A 8 0.20 -9.72 11.27
C LEU A 8 0.43 -8.35 11.92
N LEU A 9 1.37 -7.59 11.38
CA LEU A 9 1.67 -6.23 11.83
C LEU A 9 1.15 -5.26 10.77
N GLY A 10 0.02 -4.62 11.06
CA GLY A 10 -0.57 -3.65 10.14
C GLY A 10 0.13 -2.29 10.20
N GLU A 11 0.23 -1.61 9.06
CA GLU A 11 0.81 -0.27 8.94
C GLU A 11 -0.01 0.68 8.07
N ARG A 12 0.32 1.96 8.14
CA ARG A 12 0.11 2.94 7.08
C ARG A 12 1.40 3.09 6.29
N HIS A 13 1.28 2.97 4.97
CA HIS A 13 2.45 2.70 4.12
C HIS A 13 3.50 3.80 4.10
N ASP A 14 3.12 5.02 4.47
CA ASP A 14 3.95 6.21 4.56
C ASP A 14 4.33 6.60 6.00
N SER A 15 4.01 5.78 7.00
CA SER A 15 4.30 6.07 8.41
C SER A 15 5.64 5.51 8.87
N ALA A 16 6.62 6.40 9.10
CA ALA A 16 7.89 6.02 9.69
C ALA A 16 7.75 5.43 11.10
N GLU A 17 6.77 5.89 11.88
CA GLU A 17 6.51 5.37 13.24
C GLU A 17 5.97 3.94 13.20
N ASP A 18 5.07 3.63 12.26
CA ASP A 18 4.53 2.28 12.10
C ASP A 18 5.66 1.30 11.76
N HIS A 19 6.57 1.67 10.84
CA HIS A 19 7.70 0.82 10.47
C HIS A 19 8.76 0.68 11.57
N ARG A 20 9.02 1.75 12.35
CA ARG A 20 9.90 1.68 13.53
C ARG A 20 9.33 0.72 14.58
N TRP A 21 8.04 0.82 14.85
CA TRP A 21 7.33 -0.07 15.75
C TRP A 21 7.37 -1.52 15.25
N GLN A 22 7.09 -1.76 13.96
CA GLN A 22 7.17 -3.09 13.34
C GLN A 22 8.56 -3.72 13.54
N LEU A 23 9.63 -2.95 13.34
CA LEU A 23 11.00 -3.44 13.56
C LEU A 23 11.24 -3.83 15.03
N GLN A 24 10.75 -3.03 15.98
CA GLN A 24 10.86 -3.34 17.41
C GLN A 24 10.12 -4.63 17.77
N VAL A 25 8.87 -4.78 17.29
CA VAL A 25 8.09 -6.01 17.51
C VAL A 25 8.78 -7.21 16.88
N LEU A 26 9.26 -7.07 15.64
CA LEU A 26 9.99 -8.12 14.93
C LEU A 26 11.25 -8.56 15.69
N ALA A 27 12.02 -7.61 16.23
CA ALA A 27 13.20 -7.91 17.03
C ALA A 27 12.86 -8.69 18.31
N GLN A 28 11.78 -8.30 19.01
CA GLN A 28 11.33 -8.99 20.22
C GLN A 28 10.77 -10.39 19.94
N LEU A 29 10.05 -10.56 18.82
CA LEU A 29 9.57 -11.87 18.38
C LEU A 29 10.73 -12.78 17.99
N HIS A 30 11.69 -12.28 17.20
CA HIS A 30 12.88 -13.03 16.80
C HIS A 30 13.71 -13.49 18.00
N ALA A 31 13.89 -12.64 19.02
CA ALA A 31 14.61 -13.00 20.24
C ALA A 31 13.97 -14.19 21.00
N ARG A 32 12.65 -14.39 20.87
CA ARG A 32 11.90 -15.51 21.49
C ARG A 32 11.71 -16.70 20.56
N ARG A 33 11.66 -16.46 19.25
CA ARG A 33 11.38 -17.42 18.18
C ARG A 33 12.38 -17.18 17.02
N PRO A 34 13.64 -17.65 17.12
CA PRO A 34 14.64 -17.38 16.09
C PRO A 34 14.30 -17.98 14.73
N ALA A 35 13.54 -19.09 14.71
CA ALA A 35 12.95 -19.63 13.49
C ALA A 35 11.76 -18.76 13.04
N LEU A 36 12.07 -17.67 12.33
CA LEU A 36 11.12 -16.66 11.86
C LEU A 36 11.28 -16.40 10.36
N ALA A 37 10.18 -16.22 9.65
CA ALA A 37 10.15 -15.65 8.30
C ALA A 37 9.37 -14.33 8.28
N LEU A 38 9.81 -13.40 7.43
CA LEU A 38 9.22 -12.08 7.27
C LEU A 38 8.42 -12.05 5.96
N GLY A 39 7.10 -12.08 6.05
CA GLY A 39 6.21 -11.87 4.92
C GLY A 39 6.01 -10.39 4.63
N LEU A 40 6.08 -10.01 3.36
CA LEU A 40 6.03 -8.63 2.90
C LEU A 40 4.96 -8.46 1.83
N GLU A 41 3.93 -7.66 2.14
CA GLU A 41 2.82 -7.36 1.22
C GLU A 41 3.29 -6.78 -0.10
N MET A 42 4.32 -5.97 -0.05
CA MET A 42 4.68 -5.09 -1.14
C MET A 42 5.35 -5.81 -2.33
N PHE A 43 5.81 -7.06 -2.16
CA PHE A 43 6.52 -7.81 -3.18
C PHE A 43 5.56 -8.80 -3.87
N PRO A 44 5.34 -8.69 -5.19
CA PRO A 44 4.72 -9.77 -5.96
C PRO A 44 5.59 -11.03 -5.95
N ARG A 45 4.96 -12.20 -5.93
CA ARG A 45 5.60 -13.52 -5.79
C ARG A 45 6.68 -13.80 -6.83
N ARG A 46 6.61 -13.20 -8.03
CA ARG A 46 7.69 -13.32 -9.04
C ARG A 46 9.04 -12.77 -8.56
N LEU A 47 9.03 -11.87 -7.58
CA LEU A 47 10.24 -11.24 -7.04
C LEU A 47 10.90 -12.05 -5.91
N GLN A 48 10.33 -13.20 -5.52
CA GLN A 48 10.91 -14.08 -4.50
C GLN A 48 12.42 -14.35 -4.71
N PRO A 49 12.93 -14.64 -5.93
CA PRO A 49 14.36 -14.85 -6.13
C PRO A 49 15.24 -13.65 -5.79
N VAL A 50 14.72 -12.42 -5.92
CA VAL A 50 15.46 -11.20 -5.56
C VAL A 50 15.53 -11.04 -4.04
N LEU A 51 14.47 -11.42 -3.33
CA LEU A 51 14.45 -11.43 -1.86
C LEU A 51 15.44 -12.46 -1.32
N ASP A 52 15.49 -13.64 -1.94
CA ASP A 52 16.43 -14.70 -1.58
C ASP A 52 17.89 -14.26 -1.81
N ASP A 53 18.18 -13.59 -2.93
CA ASP A 53 19.50 -13.01 -3.22
C ASP A 53 19.90 -11.92 -2.20
N TRP A 54 18.94 -11.09 -1.77
CA TRP A 54 19.16 -10.07 -0.75
C TRP A 54 19.53 -10.67 0.61
N VAL A 55 18.73 -11.62 1.09
CA VAL A 55 18.97 -12.30 2.38
C VAL A 55 20.28 -13.07 2.35
N ALA A 56 20.63 -13.69 1.21
CA ALA A 56 21.91 -14.36 1.00
C ALA A 56 23.11 -13.39 0.93
N GLY A 57 22.87 -12.09 0.94
CA GLY A 57 23.90 -11.05 0.90
C GLY A 57 24.55 -10.86 -0.47
N ARG A 58 23.93 -11.36 -1.54
CA ARG A 58 24.44 -11.29 -2.92
C ARG A 58 24.20 -9.93 -3.58
N LEU A 59 23.33 -9.09 -3.00
CA LEU A 59 22.98 -7.77 -3.54
C LEU A 59 23.48 -6.65 -2.63
N SER A 60 23.89 -5.54 -3.24
CA SER A 60 23.95 -4.25 -2.54
C SER A 60 22.54 -3.69 -2.36
N GLU A 61 22.37 -2.69 -1.51
CA GLU A 61 21.08 -2.01 -1.32
C GLU A 61 20.55 -1.42 -2.64
N ALA A 62 21.41 -0.74 -3.40
CA ALA A 62 21.04 -0.17 -4.68
C ALA A 62 20.64 -1.23 -5.73
N GLU A 63 21.33 -2.37 -5.73
CA GLU A 63 20.99 -3.49 -6.62
C GLU A 63 19.67 -4.14 -6.22
N PHE A 64 19.44 -4.31 -4.91
CA PHE A 64 18.18 -4.82 -4.38
C PHE A 64 17.01 -3.95 -4.81
N LEU A 65 17.06 -2.64 -4.56
CA LEU A 65 15.96 -1.72 -4.91
C LEU A 65 15.67 -1.69 -6.42
N ARG A 66 16.70 -1.78 -7.26
CA ARG A 66 16.52 -1.89 -8.72
C ARG A 66 15.89 -3.21 -9.13
N ARG A 67 16.48 -4.34 -8.72
CA ARG A 67 16.03 -5.69 -9.14
C ARG A 67 14.69 -6.06 -8.54
N SER A 68 14.35 -5.51 -7.39
CA SER A 68 13.05 -5.67 -6.76
C SER A 68 12.02 -4.69 -7.32
N GLU A 69 12.41 -3.85 -8.29
CA GLU A 69 11.55 -2.87 -8.95
C GLU A 69 10.80 -1.97 -7.95
N TRP A 70 11.46 -1.59 -6.86
CA TRP A 70 10.82 -0.97 -5.69
C TRP A 70 9.90 0.20 -6.02
N ASP A 71 10.37 1.12 -6.87
CA ASP A 71 9.61 2.30 -7.27
C ASP A 71 8.37 1.96 -8.12
N GLN A 72 8.35 0.81 -8.80
CA GLN A 72 7.24 0.35 -9.63
C GLN A 72 6.23 -0.49 -8.83
N VAL A 73 6.73 -1.42 -8.00
CA VAL A 73 5.88 -2.36 -7.26
C VAL A 73 5.25 -1.74 -6.02
N TRP A 74 5.95 -0.81 -5.37
CA TRP A 74 5.49 -0.18 -4.14
C TRP A 74 5.38 1.34 -4.24
N GLY A 75 6.44 2.01 -4.68
CA GLY A 75 6.44 3.46 -4.93
C GLY A 75 6.60 4.35 -3.68
N PHE A 76 6.68 3.78 -2.48
CA PHE A 76 6.97 4.54 -1.25
C PHE A 76 8.47 4.81 -1.08
N ASP A 77 8.84 5.70 -0.15
CA ASP A 77 10.23 5.91 0.20
C ASP A 77 10.85 4.63 0.79
N ALA A 78 11.85 4.08 0.10
CA ALA A 78 12.55 2.86 0.52
C ALA A 78 13.13 2.97 1.94
N ARG A 79 13.50 4.17 2.39
CA ARG A 79 14.08 4.41 3.73
C ARG A 79 13.14 4.00 4.86
N LEU A 80 11.84 3.95 4.60
CA LEU A 80 10.83 3.48 5.55
C LEU A 80 10.95 1.96 5.80
N TYR A 81 11.27 1.18 4.77
CA TYR A 81 11.25 -0.29 4.81
C TYR A 81 12.63 -0.93 4.90
N LEU A 82 13.68 -0.25 4.41
CA LEU A 82 15.06 -0.75 4.45
C LEU A 82 15.50 -1.25 5.84
N PRO A 83 15.13 -0.64 6.98
CA PRO A 83 15.44 -1.20 8.29
C PRO A 83 14.90 -2.62 8.51
N LEU A 84 13.68 -2.91 8.05
CA LEU A 84 13.07 -4.26 8.12
C LEU A 84 13.84 -5.24 7.23
N PHE A 85 14.22 -4.81 6.02
CA PHE A 85 14.95 -5.65 5.07
C PHE A 85 16.39 -5.94 5.53
N HIS A 86 17.06 -4.94 6.10
CA HIS A 86 18.36 -5.12 6.74
C HIS A 86 18.27 -6.06 7.93
N PHE A 87 17.25 -5.92 8.77
CA PHE A 87 17.04 -6.84 9.90
C PHE A 87 16.88 -8.29 9.43
N ALA A 88 16.09 -8.54 8.38
CA ALA A 88 15.95 -9.87 7.80
C ALA A 88 17.29 -10.42 7.28
N ARG A 89 18.06 -9.62 6.52
CA ARG A 89 19.38 -10.01 6.01
C ARG A 89 20.38 -10.31 7.13
N MET A 90 20.50 -9.43 8.12
CA MET A 90 21.44 -9.57 9.23
C MET A 90 21.20 -10.84 10.04
N ASN A 91 19.92 -11.23 10.21
CA ASN A 91 19.51 -12.41 10.96
C ASN A 91 19.25 -13.64 10.05
N ARG A 92 19.52 -13.53 8.74
CA ARG A 92 19.27 -14.57 7.72
C ARG A 92 17.83 -15.11 7.74
N LEU A 93 16.87 -14.22 7.96
CA LEU A 93 15.45 -14.56 7.97
C LEU A 93 14.94 -14.64 6.54
N PRO A 94 14.23 -15.72 6.16
CA PRO A 94 13.56 -15.77 4.87
C PRO A 94 12.58 -14.60 4.73
N MET A 95 12.69 -13.87 3.63
CA MET A 95 11.72 -12.86 3.23
C MET A 95 10.75 -13.49 2.24
N LEU A 96 9.45 -13.38 2.48
CA LEU A 96 8.41 -13.99 1.63
C LEU A 96 7.70 -12.89 0.84
N ALA A 97 7.73 -13.00 -0.49
CA ALA A 97 6.94 -12.16 -1.37
C ALA A 97 5.48 -12.62 -1.33
N LEU A 98 4.63 -11.88 -0.61
CA LEU A 98 3.27 -12.34 -0.31
C LEU A 98 2.30 -12.15 -1.48
N ASN A 99 2.57 -11.21 -2.38
CA ASN A 99 1.55 -10.70 -3.28
C ASN A 99 1.54 -11.31 -4.67
N VAL A 100 0.61 -10.83 -5.48
CA VAL A 100 0.58 -11.00 -6.95
C VAL A 100 0.78 -9.64 -7.62
N GLU A 101 0.86 -9.62 -8.95
CA GLU A 101 0.86 -8.36 -9.69
C GLU A 101 -0.42 -7.56 -9.45
N ARG A 102 -0.28 -6.24 -9.23
CA ARG A 102 -1.43 -5.32 -9.10
C ARG A 102 -2.39 -5.42 -10.30
N GLY A 103 -1.84 -5.69 -11.49
CA GLY A 103 -2.62 -5.91 -12.70
C GLY A 103 -3.58 -7.11 -12.62
N VAL A 104 -3.22 -8.17 -11.88
CA VAL A 104 -4.06 -9.35 -11.68
C VAL A 104 -5.22 -9.04 -10.73
N VAL A 105 -4.95 -8.37 -9.60
CA VAL A 105 -6.00 -7.89 -8.69
C VAL A 105 -7.00 -6.98 -9.42
N ALA A 106 -6.49 -6.07 -10.26
CA ALA A 106 -7.34 -5.20 -11.07
C ALA A 106 -8.14 -5.95 -12.14
N GLN A 107 -7.65 -7.08 -12.65
CA GLN A 107 -8.41 -7.94 -13.57
C GLN A 107 -9.52 -8.69 -12.84
N VAL A 108 -9.27 -9.22 -11.65
CA VAL A 108 -10.30 -9.82 -10.79
C VAL A 108 -11.39 -8.80 -10.47
N GLY A 109 -11.00 -7.58 -10.09
CA GLY A 109 -11.95 -6.49 -9.85
C GLY A 109 -12.71 -6.00 -11.07
N ARG A 110 -12.32 -6.37 -12.30
CA ARG A 110 -13.05 -5.98 -13.53
C ARG A 110 -13.92 -7.11 -14.07
N ARG A 111 -13.39 -8.33 -14.06
CA ARG A 111 -13.98 -9.48 -14.75
C ARG A 111 -14.55 -10.53 -13.78
N GLY A 112 -14.24 -10.42 -12.50
CA GLY A 112 -14.53 -11.45 -11.50
C GLY A 112 -13.48 -12.56 -11.49
N PHE A 113 -13.43 -13.30 -10.37
CA PHE A 113 -12.49 -14.40 -10.17
C PHE A 113 -12.65 -15.51 -11.21
N ASP A 114 -13.90 -15.90 -11.50
CA ASP A 114 -14.23 -17.02 -12.39
C ASP A 114 -13.94 -16.75 -13.87
N ALA A 115 -13.70 -15.49 -14.23
CA ALA A 115 -13.34 -15.10 -15.59
C ALA A 115 -11.84 -15.23 -15.89
N LEU A 116 -11.01 -15.51 -14.87
CA LEU A 116 -9.57 -15.70 -15.02
C LEU A 116 -9.22 -17.18 -14.76
N ASP A 117 -8.44 -17.75 -15.67
CA ASP A 117 -7.86 -19.07 -15.43
C ASP A 117 -6.82 -19.03 -14.30
N GLU A 118 -6.40 -20.21 -13.85
CA GLU A 118 -5.47 -20.35 -12.72
C GLU A 118 -4.12 -19.67 -12.97
N THR A 119 -3.61 -19.76 -14.20
CA THR A 119 -2.33 -19.13 -14.59
C THR A 119 -2.44 -17.61 -14.53
N ALA A 120 -3.54 -17.04 -15.04
CA ALA A 120 -3.83 -15.61 -15.00
C ALA A 120 -4.06 -15.09 -13.58
N ARG A 121 -4.44 -15.97 -12.65
CA ARG A 121 -4.53 -15.69 -11.20
C ARG A 121 -3.20 -15.88 -10.47
N GLU A 122 -2.11 -16.17 -11.18
CA GLU A 122 -0.80 -16.51 -10.61
C GLU A 122 -0.86 -17.64 -9.57
N GLY A 123 -1.78 -18.60 -9.79
CA GLY A 123 -1.99 -19.73 -8.89
C GLY A 123 -2.77 -19.41 -7.61
N VAL A 124 -3.34 -18.20 -7.47
CA VAL A 124 -4.17 -17.85 -6.32
C VAL A 124 -5.49 -18.62 -6.33
N GLY A 125 -5.75 -19.35 -5.24
CA GLY A 125 -6.98 -20.11 -5.04
C GLY A 125 -8.21 -19.25 -4.80
N ARG A 126 -9.38 -19.89 -4.71
CA ARG A 126 -10.63 -19.17 -4.45
C ARG A 126 -10.61 -18.56 -3.04
N PRO A 127 -10.88 -17.25 -2.89
CA PRO A 127 -10.98 -16.64 -1.57
C PRO A 127 -12.18 -17.18 -0.79
N ALA A 128 -12.01 -17.31 0.53
CA ALA A 128 -13.14 -17.49 1.43
C ALA A 128 -14.08 -16.29 1.32
N ALA A 129 -15.39 -16.53 1.41
CA ALA A 129 -16.38 -15.47 1.35
C ALA A 129 -16.13 -14.42 2.45
N PRO A 130 -16.06 -13.12 2.12
CA PRO A 130 -15.90 -12.06 3.11
C PRO A 130 -17.04 -12.05 4.13
N PRO A 131 -16.76 -11.94 5.44
CA PRO A 131 -17.80 -11.81 6.46
C PRO A 131 -18.69 -10.58 6.21
N PRO A 132 -19.97 -10.57 6.66
CA PRO A 132 -20.86 -9.42 6.47
C PRO A 132 -20.28 -8.09 6.96
N ALA A 133 -19.63 -8.09 8.13
CA ALA A 133 -18.98 -6.90 8.67
C ALA A 133 -17.83 -6.39 7.78
N TYR A 134 -17.05 -7.30 7.17
CA TYR A 134 -16.01 -6.89 6.22
C TYR A 134 -16.62 -6.27 4.96
N ARG A 135 -17.70 -6.85 4.43
CA ARG A 135 -18.39 -6.30 3.25
C ARG A 135 -18.90 -4.88 3.53
N GLN A 136 -19.49 -4.65 4.70
CA GLN A 136 -19.95 -3.32 5.12
C GLN A 136 -18.79 -2.32 5.25
N MET A 137 -17.66 -2.75 5.82
CA MET A 137 -16.45 -1.90 5.88
C MET A 137 -15.94 -1.54 4.48
N LEU A 138 -15.85 -2.52 3.57
CA LEU A 138 -15.39 -2.29 2.19
C LEU A 138 -16.35 -1.39 1.40
N GLU A 139 -17.66 -1.50 1.65
CA GLU A 139 -18.65 -0.59 1.08
C GLU A 139 -18.41 0.85 1.52
N GLN A 140 -18.13 1.10 2.81
CA GLN A 140 -17.80 2.43 3.32
C GLN A 140 -16.48 2.96 2.72
N VAL A 141 -15.49 2.10 2.54
CA VAL A 141 -14.22 2.45 1.88
C VAL A 141 -14.47 2.86 0.43
N LEU A 142 -15.28 2.11 -0.32
CA LEU A 142 -15.61 2.44 -1.71
C LEU A 142 -16.39 3.75 -1.81
N GLN A 143 -17.30 4.02 -0.87
CA GLN A 143 -18.03 5.30 -0.79
C GLN A 143 -17.12 6.49 -0.45
N SER A 144 -16.11 6.26 0.39
CA SER A 144 -15.14 7.28 0.81
C SER A 144 -14.03 7.53 -0.23
N HIS A 145 -13.82 6.58 -1.14
CA HIS A 145 -12.89 6.64 -2.26
C HIS A 145 -13.61 6.32 -3.58
N PRO A 146 -14.48 7.23 -4.06
CA PRO A 146 -15.17 7.04 -5.33
C PRO A 146 -14.20 6.71 -6.47
N GLY A 147 -14.67 5.88 -7.40
CA GLY A 147 -13.91 5.52 -8.59
C GLY A 147 -13.58 6.73 -9.46
N PRO A 148 -12.63 6.58 -10.41
CA PRO A 148 -12.28 7.66 -11.32
C PRO A 148 -13.49 8.05 -12.18
N GLY A 149 -14.13 9.18 -11.83
CA GLY A 149 -15.30 9.72 -12.54
C GLY A 149 -16.37 10.31 -11.63
N ASP A 150 -16.41 9.93 -10.35
CA ASP A 150 -17.41 10.46 -9.42
C ASP A 150 -16.84 11.67 -8.66
N ALA A 151 -17.59 12.78 -8.67
CA ALA A 151 -17.13 14.05 -8.13
C ALA A 151 -16.78 13.94 -6.64
N ALA A 152 -15.51 14.21 -6.31
CA ALA A 152 -15.05 14.31 -4.94
C ALA A 152 -15.70 15.53 -4.25
N GLY A 153 -16.54 15.29 -3.24
CA GLY A 153 -17.07 16.36 -2.38
C GLY A 153 -18.56 16.31 -2.06
N ALA A 154 -19.33 15.37 -2.59
CA ALA A 154 -20.71 15.17 -2.16
C ALA A 154 -20.76 14.17 -1.00
N SER A 155 -21.14 14.63 0.20
CA SER A 155 -21.49 13.78 1.36
C SER A 155 -22.78 12.95 1.14
N SER A 156 -23.13 12.71 -0.12
CA SER A 156 -24.37 12.10 -0.61
C SER A 156 -24.15 11.51 -2.02
N ALA A 157 -22.97 10.95 -2.30
CA ALA A 157 -22.79 10.16 -3.51
C ALA A 157 -23.81 9.00 -3.49
N PRO A 158 -24.48 8.70 -4.62
CA PRO A 158 -25.40 7.56 -4.68
C PRO A 158 -24.65 6.28 -4.27
N ALA A 159 -25.38 5.34 -3.66
CA ALA A 159 -24.81 4.05 -3.31
C ALA A 159 -24.13 3.43 -4.55
N PRO A 160 -22.93 2.82 -4.39
CA PRO A 160 -22.19 2.25 -5.51
C PRO A 160 -23.06 1.22 -6.25
N ASP A 161 -22.91 1.14 -7.57
CA ASP A 161 -23.50 0.06 -8.39
C ASP A 161 -23.27 -1.28 -7.67
N PRO A 162 -24.33 -2.07 -7.35
CA PRO A 162 -24.17 -3.33 -6.64
C PRO A 162 -23.15 -4.26 -7.30
N GLN A 163 -23.06 -4.27 -8.63
CA GLN A 163 -22.05 -5.08 -9.30
C GLN A 163 -20.64 -4.50 -9.13
N ALA A 164 -20.49 -3.18 -9.07
CA ALA A 164 -19.21 -2.53 -8.80
C ALA A 164 -18.73 -2.81 -7.37
N LEU A 165 -19.65 -2.81 -6.39
CA LEU A 165 -19.36 -3.20 -5.02
C LEU A 165 -18.90 -4.66 -4.94
N GLU A 166 -19.63 -5.60 -5.56
CA GLU A 166 -19.23 -7.01 -5.57
C GLU A 166 -17.86 -7.23 -6.24
N ARG A 167 -17.60 -6.52 -7.33
CA ARG A 167 -16.30 -6.52 -8.01
C ARG A 167 -15.17 -6.00 -7.11
N PHE A 168 -15.41 -4.89 -6.41
CA PHE A 168 -14.44 -4.33 -5.47
C PHE A 168 -14.16 -5.28 -4.29
N ILE A 169 -15.22 -5.82 -3.67
CA ILE A 169 -15.11 -6.81 -2.59
C ILE A 169 -14.35 -8.05 -3.07
N GLY A 170 -14.67 -8.55 -4.27
CA GLY A 170 -13.98 -9.71 -4.86
C GLY A 170 -12.49 -9.45 -5.09
N ALA A 171 -12.11 -8.24 -5.51
CA ALA A 171 -10.71 -7.86 -5.66
C ALA A 171 -9.97 -7.81 -4.32
N GLN A 172 -10.58 -7.22 -3.28
CA GLN A 172 -10.00 -7.17 -1.94
C GLN A 172 -9.82 -8.57 -1.34
N ALA A 173 -10.85 -9.41 -1.43
CA ALA A 173 -10.79 -10.79 -0.94
C ALA A 173 -9.73 -11.63 -1.67
N PHE A 174 -9.59 -11.43 -2.99
CA PHE A 174 -8.53 -12.05 -3.79
C PHE A 174 -7.13 -11.59 -3.36
N TRP A 175 -6.98 -10.30 -3.06
CA TRP A 175 -5.74 -9.74 -2.57
C TRP A 175 -5.34 -10.34 -1.21
N ASP A 176 -6.27 -10.38 -0.27
CA ASP A 176 -6.09 -11.03 1.04
C ASP A 176 -5.72 -12.51 0.89
N ARG A 177 -6.39 -13.22 -0.03
CA ARG A 177 -6.15 -14.65 -0.29
C ARG A 177 -4.75 -14.90 -0.82
N ALA A 178 -4.28 -14.07 -1.75
CA ALA A 178 -2.95 -14.19 -2.32
C ALA A 178 -1.86 -14.16 -1.24
N MET A 179 -1.97 -13.22 -0.29
CA MET A 179 -1.03 -13.08 0.82
C MET A 179 -1.14 -14.24 1.82
N ALA A 180 -2.37 -14.62 2.18
CA ALA A 180 -2.63 -15.70 3.12
C ALA A 180 -2.09 -17.05 2.61
N GLU A 181 -2.19 -17.34 1.31
CA GLU A 181 -1.70 -18.59 0.73
C GLU A 181 -0.18 -18.74 0.84
N VAL A 182 0.58 -17.66 0.65
CA VAL A 182 2.05 -17.70 0.82
C VAL A 182 2.42 -17.98 2.27
N ILE A 183 1.75 -17.31 3.22
CA ILE A 183 1.96 -17.53 4.66
C ILE A 183 1.59 -18.98 5.03
N ALA A 184 0.42 -19.46 4.61
CA ALA A 184 -0.06 -20.81 4.91
C ALA A 184 0.85 -21.88 4.29
N ALA A 185 1.33 -21.69 3.06
CA ALA A 185 2.26 -22.60 2.41
C ALA A 185 3.61 -22.69 3.16
N GLN A 186 4.13 -21.56 3.65
CA GLN A 186 5.33 -21.57 4.49
C GLN A 186 5.11 -22.32 5.81
N LEU A 187 3.96 -22.13 6.45
CA LEU A 187 3.61 -22.82 7.69
C LEU A 187 3.36 -24.32 7.48
N ALA A 188 2.80 -24.72 6.35
CA ALA A 188 2.64 -26.12 5.99
C ALA A 188 4.00 -26.81 5.77
N ARG A 189 4.94 -26.11 5.12
CA ARG A 189 6.31 -26.61 4.91
C ARG A 189 7.13 -26.66 6.18
N GLU A 190 6.99 -25.66 7.06
CA GLU A 190 7.76 -25.54 8.30
C GLU A 190 6.86 -25.13 9.48
N PRO A 191 6.09 -26.07 10.07
CA PRO A 191 5.09 -25.75 11.11
C PRO A 191 5.66 -25.14 12.39
N ALA A 192 6.95 -25.35 12.65
CA ALA A 192 7.65 -24.77 13.79
C ALA A 192 8.07 -23.31 13.57
N ARG A 193 8.07 -22.81 12.33
CA ARG A 193 8.46 -21.43 12.01
C ARG A 193 7.35 -20.46 12.36
N LEU A 194 7.69 -19.30 12.92
CA LEU A 194 6.78 -18.17 13.05
C LEU A 194 6.84 -17.34 11.74
N VAL A 195 5.69 -16.98 11.18
CA VAL A 195 5.64 -16.03 10.06
C VAL A 195 5.14 -14.68 10.56
N VAL A 196 5.91 -13.61 10.35
CA VAL A 196 5.49 -12.24 10.65
C VAL A 196 5.18 -11.52 9.35
N GLY A 197 3.94 -11.08 9.16
CA GLY A 197 3.50 -10.33 7.98
C GLY A 197 3.55 -8.82 8.22
N ILE A 198 4.20 -8.07 7.33
CA ILE A 198 4.16 -6.61 7.25
C ILE A 198 3.14 -6.25 6.17
N LEU A 199 1.98 -5.74 6.61
CA LEU A 199 0.79 -5.57 5.78
C LEU A 199 0.17 -4.18 5.99
N GLY A 200 -0.55 -3.66 5.01
CA GLY A 200 -1.41 -2.50 5.18
C GLY A 200 -2.50 -2.77 6.22
N GLY A 201 -2.77 -1.79 7.08
CA GLY A 201 -3.69 -1.94 8.21
C GLY A 201 -5.10 -2.37 7.81
N GLY A 202 -5.55 -2.01 6.59
CA GLY A 202 -6.85 -2.45 6.05
C GLY A 202 -6.97 -3.98 5.89
N HIS A 203 -5.86 -4.67 5.60
CA HIS A 203 -5.82 -6.12 5.46
C HIS A 203 -5.75 -6.88 6.80
N VAL A 204 -5.46 -6.15 7.89
CA VAL A 204 -5.24 -6.71 9.25
C VAL A 204 -6.41 -6.40 10.18
N ARG A 205 -6.95 -5.18 10.08
CA ARG A 205 -8.01 -4.65 10.93
C ARG A 205 -9.22 -5.57 11.01
N ASP A 206 -9.77 -5.68 12.21
CA ASP A 206 -10.97 -6.47 12.55
C ASP A 206 -10.83 -7.98 12.28
N GLY A 207 -9.63 -8.45 11.89
CA GLY A 207 -9.39 -9.85 11.53
C GLY A 207 -10.12 -10.31 10.27
N HIS A 208 -10.60 -9.37 9.44
CA HIS A 208 -11.47 -9.61 8.29
C HIS A 208 -10.74 -10.00 6.99
N GLY A 209 -9.53 -9.46 6.78
CA GLY A 209 -8.74 -9.67 5.56
C GLY A 209 -7.88 -10.93 5.62
N VAL A 210 -6.56 -10.75 5.69
CA VAL A 210 -5.59 -11.86 5.65
C VAL A 210 -5.83 -12.87 6.78
N ALA A 211 -6.18 -12.42 7.99
CA ALA A 211 -6.47 -13.32 9.11
C ALA A 211 -7.67 -14.26 8.83
N HIS A 212 -8.72 -13.76 8.18
CA HIS A 212 -9.87 -14.57 7.77
C HIS A 212 -9.48 -15.63 6.75
N GLN A 213 -8.73 -15.25 5.73
CA GLN A 213 -8.24 -16.18 4.70
C GLN A 213 -7.27 -17.23 5.28
N LEU A 214 -6.44 -16.85 6.24
CA LEU A 214 -5.56 -17.78 6.96
C LEU A 214 -6.35 -18.83 7.76
N ARG A 215 -7.44 -18.44 8.43
CA ARG A 215 -8.31 -19.39 9.14
C ARG A 215 -8.98 -20.37 8.19
N ASP A 216 -9.43 -19.90 7.03
CA ASP A 216 -9.97 -20.76 5.96
C ASP A 216 -8.93 -21.76 5.45
N LEU A 217 -7.67 -21.34 5.36
CA LEU A 217 -6.52 -22.19 5.00
C LEU A 217 -6.03 -23.09 6.16
N GLY A 218 -6.72 -23.09 7.31
CA GLY A 218 -6.43 -23.97 8.45
C GLY A 218 -5.38 -23.43 9.44
N VAL A 219 -4.93 -22.17 9.30
CA VAL A 219 -4.05 -21.53 10.28
C VAL A 219 -4.89 -20.93 11.41
N GLN A 220 -4.76 -21.48 12.62
CA GLN A 220 -5.67 -21.15 13.73
C GLN A 220 -5.08 -20.11 14.70
N ARG A 221 -3.77 -20.18 14.97
CA ARG A 221 -3.13 -19.30 15.95
C ARG A 221 -2.53 -18.09 15.23
N ILE A 222 -3.36 -17.06 15.05
CA ILE A 222 -3.00 -15.81 14.37
C ILE A 222 -3.06 -14.70 15.41
N GLY A 223 -2.04 -13.84 15.45
CA GLY A 223 -2.08 -12.59 16.19
C GLY A 223 -2.09 -11.40 15.23
N ALA A 224 -2.90 -10.39 15.48
CA ALA A 224 -2.97 -9.15 14.73
C ALA A 224 -2.61 -7.98 15.65
N LEU A 225 -1.66 -7.15 15.23
CA LEU A 225 -1.26 -5.94 15.96
C LEU A 225 -1.35 -4.72 15.02
N LEU A 226 -1.78 -3.59 15.57
CA LEU A 226 -1.86 -2.31 14.88
C LEU A 226 -1.27 -1.18 15.73
N THR A 227 -0.93 -0.08 15.09
CA THR A 227 -0.71 1.19 15.76
C THR A 227 -2.01 1.98 15.87
N TRP A 228 -2.08 2.88 16.84
CA TRP A 228 -3.16 3.85 17.00
C TRP A 228 -2.58 5.20 17.40
N GLU A 229 -3.00 6.27 16.75
CA GLU A 229 -2.47 7.59 17.08
C GLU A 229 -3.15 8.17 18.31
N ARG A 230 -2.38 8.75 19.23
CA ARG A 230 -2.91 9.34 20.47
C ARG A 230 -3.98 10.42 20.24
N GLY A 231 -3.95 11.09 19.08
CA GLY A 231 -4.91 12.11 18.69
C GLY A 231 -6.20 11.59 18.04
N GLU A 232 -6.23 10.32 17.62
CA GLU A 232 -7.41 9.72 17.00
C GLU A 232 -8.50 9.39 18.03
N SER A 233 -9.76 9.59 17.63
CA SER A 233 -10.91 9.36 18.51
C SER A 233 -11.02 7.89 18.93
N CYS A 234 -11.05 7.63 20.23
CA CYS A 234 -11.31 6.29 20.76
C CYS A 234 -12.70 5.74 20.41
N GLN A 235 -13.61 6.54 19.85
CA GLN A 235 -14.92 6.05 19.39
C GLN A 235 -14.80 5.05 18.23
N ALA A 236 -13.71 5.13 17.47
CA ALA A 236 -13.42 4.20 16.38
C ALA A 236 -12.70 2.91 16.85
N LEU A 237 -12.35 2.80 18.13
CA LEU A 237 -11.76 1.60 18.71
C LEU A 237 -12.87 0.56 19.01
N GLY A 238 -13.13 -0.31 18.04
CA GLY A 238 -13.99 -1.49 18.23
C GLY A 238 -13.27 -2.61 18.99
N GLU A 239 -14.02 -3.48 19.66
CA GLU A 239 -13.49 -4.66 20.39
C GLU A 239 -12.74 -5.63 19.48
N THR A 240 -13.03 -5.62 18.17
CA THR A 240 -12.45 -6.54 17.19
C THR A 240 -11.21 -6.01 16.49
N LEU A 241 -10.83 -4.74 16.71
CA LEU A 241 -9.90 -4.01 15.84
C LEU A 241 -8.57 -4.75 15.60
N ALA A 242 -7.98 -5.30 16.67
CA ALA A 242 -6.77 -6.14 16.66
C ALA A 242 -6.61 -6.83 18.03
N ASP A 243 -5.73 -7.84 18.12
CA ASP A 243 -5.38 -8.49 19.40
C ASP A 243 -4.54 -7.59 20.31
N GLY A 244 -3.98 -6.51 19.76
CA GLY A 244 -3.24 -5.50 20.51
C GLY A 244 -3.02 -4.23 19.71
N LEU A 245 -3.05 -3.10 20.41
CA LEU A 245 -2.80 -1.76 19.85
C LEU A 245 -1.59 -1.14 20.51
N TYR A 246 -0.74 -0.52 19.70
CA TYR A 246 0.38 0.28 20.18
C TYR A 246 0.09 1.76 19.96
N LEU A 247 0.02 2.52 21.04
CA LEU A 247 -0.19 3.96 20.97
C LEU A 247 1.09 4.63 20.48
N ILE A 248 1.00 5.30 19.34
CA ILE A 248 2.06 6.15 18.81
C ILE A 248 1.65 7.61 18.93
N ASP A 249 2.64 8.47 19.11
CA ASP A 249 2.42 9.89 18.93
C ASP A 249 2.23 10.16 17.42
N PRO A 250 1.39 11.14 17.05
CA PRO A 250 1.25 11.51 15.65
C PRO A 250 2.62 11.86 15.07
N PRO A 251 2.85 11.63 13.77
CA PRO A 251 4.05 12.11 13.11
C PRO A 251 4.28 13.56 13.49
N ARG A 252 5.54 13.94 13.71
CA ARG A 252 5.86 15.36 13.86
C ARG A 252 5.39 16.08 12.59
N ASP A 253 5.24 17.40 12.63
CA ASP A 253 4.81 18.19 11.46
C ASP A 253 5.91 18.27 10.35
N ASP A 254 6.65 17.17 10.17
CA ASP A 254 7.52 16.85 9.05
C ASP A 254 6.77 16.02 7.97
N ALA A 255 5.44 16.02 8.01
CA ALA A 255 4.59 15.36 7.04
C ALA A 255 5.09 15.66 5.61
N PRO A 256 5.44 14.63 4.82
CA PRO A 256 6.02 14.85 3.50
C PRO A 256 5.04 15.68 2.68
N PRO A 257 5.55 16.71 1.96
CA PRO A 257 4.68 17.74 1.45
C PRO A 257 3.70 17.17 0.42
N ARG A 258 2.54 17.79 0.31
CA ARG A 258 1.47 17.38 -0.62
C ARG A 258 1.11 18.53 -1.53
N LEU A 259 0.85 18.20 -2.80
CA LEU A 259 0.41 19.20 -3.77
C LEU A 259 -1.04 19.64 -3.58
N GLY A 260 -1.90 18.79 -2.99
CA GLY A 260 -3.34 19.01 -2.92
C GLY A 260 -4.03 18.81 -4.27
N ILE A 261 -3.78 17.66 -4.91
CA ILE A 261 -4.33 17.28 -6.21
C ILE A 261 -4.95 15.90 -6.15
N ALA A 262 -6.04 15.69 -6.88
CA ALA A 262 -6.51 14.36 -7.27
C ALA A 262 -5.94 14.02 -8.64
N MET A 263 -5.41 12.81 -8.80
CA MET A 263 -4.67 12.39 -9.98
C MET A 263 -5.35 11.19 -10.64
N ALA A 264 -5.24 11.11 -11.96
CA ALA A 264 -5.56 9.91 -12.72
C ALA A 264 -4.37 9.56 -13.64
N PRO A 265 -4.11 8.27 -13.86
CA PRO A 265 -3.12 7.84 -14.84
C PRO A 265 -3.58 8.25 -16.25
N ASP A 266 -2.62 8.66 -17.09
CA ASP A 266 -2.80 8.98 -18.51
C ASP A 266 -1.64 8.36 -19.30
N ALA A 267 -1.87 8.00 -20.57
CA ALA A 267 -0.84 7.37 -21.41
C ALA A 267 0.41 8.25 -21.60
N GLN A 268 0.24 9.57 -21.52
CA GLN A 268 1.30 10.55 -21.70
C GLN A 268 1.80 11.17 -20.39
N GLY A 269 1.21 10.80 -19.24
CA GLY A 269 1.63 11.33 -17.95
C GLY A 269 0.61 11.18 -16.82
N VAL A 270 0.43 12.23 -16.03
CA VAL A 270 -0.50 12.27 -14.89
C VAL A 270 -1.52 13.37 -15.07
N ARG A 271 -2.79 13.00 -15.21
CA ARG A 271 -3.89 13.93 -15.39
C ARG A 271 -4.43 14.41 -14.04
N LEU A 272 -4.62 15.71 -13.89
CA LEU A 272 -5.23 16.31 -12.71
C LEU A 272 -6.74 16.24 -12.83
N ARG A 273 -7.37 15.51 -11.90
CA ARG A 273 -8.83 15.39 -11.77
C ARG A 273 -9.42 16.47 -10.89
N ALA A 274 -8.66 16.96 -9.92
CA ALA A 274 -9.07 18.06 -9.07
C ALA A 274 -7.82 18.74 -8.51
N VAL A 275 -7.95 20.03 -8.21
CA VAL A 275 -6.96 20.79 -7.47
C VAL A 275 -7.66 21.38 -6.25
N THR A 276 -7.19 21.04 -5.06
CA THR A 276 -7.78 21.51 -3.80
C THR A 276 -7.53 23.03 -3.66
N PRO A 277 -8.57 23.84 -3.40
CA PRO A 277 -8.38 25.27 -3.13
C PRO A 277 -7.42 25.52 -1.95
N GLY A 278 -6.54 26.52 -2.09
CA GLY A 278 -5.55 26.86 -1.07
C GLY A 278 -4.34 25.91 -0.98
N SER A 279 -4.23 24.93 -1.88
CA SER A 279 -3.10 23.98 -1.93
C SER A 279 -1.86 24.54 -2.63
N LEU A 280 -0.73 23.83 -2.53
CA LEU A 280 0.50 24.16 -3.26
C LEU A 280 0.29 24.12 -4.78
N ALA A 281 -0.51 23.17 -5.28
CA ALA A 281 -0.85 23.08 -6.70
C ALA A 281 -1.67 24.29 -7.16
N ALA A 282 -2.67 24.69 -6.38
CA ALA A 282 -3.47 25.88 -6.68
C ALA A 282 -2.58 27.14 -6.68
N ALA A 283 -1.69 27.29 -5.69
CA ALA A 283 -0.75 28.40 -5.60
C ALA A 283 0.25 28.43 -6.78
N ALA A 284 0.63 27.26 -7.31
CA ALA A 284 1.47 27.13 -8.50
C ALA A 284 0.70 27.36 -9.83
N GLY A 285 -0.63 27.50 -9.79
CA GLY A 285 -1.46 27.73 -10.97
C GLY A 285 -1.84 26.47 -11.75
N LEU A 286 -1.71 25.29 -11.14
CA LEU A 286 -2.24 24.03 -11.67
C LEU A 286 -3.78 24.06 -11.63
N ARG A 287 -4.40 23.40 -12.60
CA ARG A 287 -5.86 23.37 -12.80
C ARG A 287 -6.34 21.95 -13.03
N GLU A 288 -7.62 21.73 -12.75
CA GLU A 288 -8.30 20.53 -13.22
C GLU A 288 -8.19 20.42 -14.75
N GLY A 289 -7.94 19.20 -15.24
CA GLY A 289 -7.75 18.89 -16.66
C GLY A 289 -6.29 18.92 -17.12
N ASP A 290 -5.39 19.57 -16.37
CA ASP A 290 -3.95 19.60 -16.68
C ASP A 290 -3.36 18.19 -16.77
N LEU A 291 -2.46 17.99 -17.73
CA LEU A 291 -1.71 16.75 -17.90
C LEU A 291 -0.23 17.01 -17.61
N ILE A 292 0.28 16.51 -16.49
CA ILE A 292 1.69 16.62 -16.14
C ILE A 292 2.46 15.53 -16.88
N THR A 293 3.34 15.92 -17.80
CA THR A 293 4.13 14.99 -18.62
C THR A 293 5.54 14.79 -18.08
N GLU A 294 6.07 15.77 -17.35
CA GLU A 294 7.40 15.70 -16.74
C GLU A 294 7.43 16.38 -15.37
N ALA A 295 8.34 15.92 -14.51
CA ALA A 295 8.62 16.54 -13.23
C ALA A 295 10.12 16.47 -12.92
N ALA A 296 10.70 17.57 -12.45
CA ALA A 296 12.15 17.70 -12.24
C ALA A 296 12.98 17.33 -13.50
N GLY A 297 12.48 17.66 -14.69
CA GLY A 297 13.12 17.35 -15.97
C GLY A 297 13.13 15.86 -16.35
N ARG A 298 12.33 15.02 -15.67
CA ARG A 298 12.19 13.59 -15.98
C ARG A 298 10.77 13.28 -16.45
N PRO A 299 10.61 12.43 -17.48
CA PRO A 299 9.30 11.95 -17.90
C PRO A 299 8.53 11.31 -16.75
N LEU A 300 7.30 11.76 -16.56
CA LEU A 300 6.41 11.29 -15.52
C LEU A 300 5.41 10.30 -16.12
N ARG A 301 5.29 9.09 -15.56
CA ARG A 301 4.46 8.01 -16.16
C ARG A 301 3.36 7.46 -15.26
N SER A 302 3.34 7.85 -13.98
CA SER A 302 2.31 7.37 -13.06
C SER A 302 2.02 8.39 -11.94
N PRO A 303 0.78 8.41 -11.41
CA PRO A 303 0.44 9.21 -10.23
C PRO A 303 1.33 8.92 -9.02
N ASP A 304 1.75 7.67 -8.84
CA ASP A 304 2.59 7.27 -7.72
C ASP A 304 4.02 7.83 -7.85
N ALA A 305 4.57 7.89 -9.06
CA ALA A 305 5.86 8.54 -9.30
C ALA A 305 5.81 10.04 -8.95
N LEU A 306 4.71 10.73 -9.27
CA LEU A 306 4.54 12.14 -8.92
C LEU A 306 4.44 12.31 -7.41
N ARG A 307 3.64 11.46 -6.75
CA ARG A 307 3.47 11.47 -5.30
C ARG A 307 4.80 11.27 -4.59
N ALA A 308 5.56 10.24 -4.99
CA ALA A 308 6.86 9.95 -4.43
C ALA A 308 7.85 11.11 -4.61
N LEU A 309 7.84 11.74 -5.80
CA LEU A 309 8.70 12.88 -6.08
C LEU A 309 8.37 14.09 -5.21
N VAL A 310 7.07 14.38 -5.04
CA VAL A 310 6.58 15.47 -4.18
C VAL A 310 6.94 15.19 -2.72
N GLN A 311 6.65 13.99 -2.22
CA GLN A 311 6.93 13.60 -0.83
C GLN A 311 8.42 13.67 -0.46
N ARG A 312 9.31 13.57 -1.45
CA ARG A 312 10.76 13.68 -1.26
C ARG A 312 11.28 15.12 -1.36
N GLN A 313 10.44 16.11 -1.66
CA GLN A 313 10.88 17.50 -1.75
C GLN A 313 11.23 18.05 -0.37
N PRO A 314 12.47 18.52 -0.15
CA PRO A 314 12.82 19.19 1.08
C PRO A 314 12.04 20.51 1.25
N PRO A 315 11.80 20.97 2.49
CA PRO A 315 11.24 22.30 2.71
C PRO A 315 12.08 23.40 2.03
N GLY A 316 11.41 24.38 1.44
CA GLY A 316 12.05 25.50 0.73
C GLY A 316 12.55 25.20 -0.69
N THR A 317 12.42 23.95 -1.20
CA THR A 317 12.80 23.63 -2.59
C THR A 317 11.69 23.88 -3.59
N TRP A 318 12.04 23.84 -4.87
CA TRP A 318 11.13 24.10 -5.98
C TRP A 318 11.09 22.87 -6.89
N LEU A 319 9.90 22.50 -7.36
CA LEU A 319 9.69 21.38 -8.28
C LEU A 319 9.16 21.93 -9.62
N PRO A 320 9.97 21.94 -10.68
CA PRO A 320 9.49 22.27 -12.02
C PRO A 320 8.69 21.10 -12.60
N LEU A 321 7.56 21.42 -13.20
CA LEU A 321 6.63 20.51 -13.86
C LEU A 321 6.40 20.97 -15.30
N THR A 322 6.38 20.04 -16.23
CA THR A 322 5.93 20.27 -17.60
C THR A 322 4.47 19.82 -17.70
N VAL A 323 3.58 20.74 -18.06
CA VAL A 323 2.13 20.55 -18.04
C VAL A 323 1.55 20.82 -19.42
N GLN A 324 0.76 19.90 -19.96
CA GLN A 324 -0.10 20.15 -21.11
C GLN A 324 -1.47 20.61 -20.65
N ARG A 325 -1.91 21.77 -21.13
CA ARG A 325 -3.21 22.35 -20.83
C ARG A 325 -4.01 22.53 -22.10
N GLU A 326 -5.23 21.99 -22.12
CA GLU A 326 -6.19 22.25 -23.19
C GLU A 326 -6.81 23.64 -23.02
N GLY A 327 -6.64 24.51 -24.02
CA GLY A 327 -7.33 25.79 -24.09
C GLY A 327 -8.71 25.62 -24.74
N SER A 328 -9.66 26.50 -24.43
CA SER A 328 -11.01 26.52 -25.03
C SER A 328 -10.93 26.64 -26.57
N GLY A 329 -10.91 25.50 -27.26
CA GLY A 329 -10.85 25.40 -28.73
C GLY A 329 -9.47 25.55 -29.37
N ARG A 330 -8.37 25.37 -28.63
CA ARG A 330 -6.99 25.38 -29.18
C ARG A 330 -6.25 24.07 -28.91
N ALA A 331 -5.22 23.79 -29.70
CA ALA A 331 -4.32 22.66 -29.45
C ALA A 331 -3.71 22.75 -28.04
N PRO A 332 -3.39 21.61 -27.39
CA PRO A 332 -2.79 21.60 -26.05
C PRO A 332 -1.50 22.43 -26.02
N GLU A 333 -1.39 23.34 -25.05
CA GLU A 333 -0.20 24.16 -24.84
C GLU A 333 0.68 23.52 -23.76
N ALA A 334 1.98 23.42 -24.01
CA ALA A 334 2.96 22.99 -23.02
C ALA A 334 3.38 24.19 -22.16
N LEU A 335 3.17 24.08 -20.85
CA LEU A 335 3.46 25.09 -19.85
C LEU A 335 4.49 24.55 -18.86
N GLU A 336 5.47 25.38 -18.49
CA GLU A 336 6.30 25.10 -17.32
C GLU A 336 5.65 25.70 -16.08
N VAL A 337 5.42 24.86 -15.08
CA VAL A 337 4.84 25.25 -13.79
C VAL A 337 5.83 24.91 -12.68
N VAL A 338 6.17 25.88 -11.84
CA VAL A 338 7.10 25.67 -10.72
C VAL A 338 6.33 25.67 -9.41
N VAL A 339 6.28 24.52 -8.75
CA VAL A 339 5.73 24.42 -7.39
C VAL A 339 6.80 24.81 -6.38
N ARG A 340 6.47 25.73 -5.47
CA ARG A 340 7.36 26.16 -4.38
C ARG A 340 6.92 25.54 -3.07
N PHE A 341 7.81 24.78 -2.44
CA PHE A 341 7.55 24.20 -1.13
C PHE A 341 7.88 25.23 -0.04
N PRO A 342 7.04 25.36 1.00
CA PRO A 342 7.27 26.30 2.08
C PRO A 342 8.60 25.99 2.79
N ALA A 343 9.29 27.02 3.26
CA ALA A 343 10.46 26.85 4.12
C ALA A 343 10.02 26.17 5.43
N GLY A 344 10.80 25.20 5.92
CA GLY A 344 10.49 24.49 7.16
C GLY A 344 10.43 25.45 8.33
N GLY A 345 9.40 25.31 9.17
CA GLY A 345 9.20 26.10 10.39
C GLY A 345 10.07 25.67 11.55
#